data_AF-A0A6L8Q919-F1
#
_entry.id   AF-A0A6L8Q919-F1
#
_cell.length_a   1.000
_cell.length_b   1.000
_cell.length_c   1.000
_cell.angle_alpha   90.00
_cell.angle_beta   90.00
_cell.angle_gamma   90.00
#
_symmetry.space_group_name_H-M   'P 1'
#
loop_
_entity.id
_entity.type
_entity.pdbx_description
1 polymer ?
#
loop_
_entity_poly.entity_id
_entity_poly.type
_entity_poly.pdbx_seq_one_letter_code
_entity_poly.pdbx_strand_id
1 'polypeptide(L)'
;MSLNFSSPLFLLGMAGISIPILIHLLTKRQQKQIKFSAVYLLTQSQRRSIRKSRPNRLLLLLTRCLAIALFSIALANPFLSFGKSEAFLPASPASIVFVLDNSYSMGIRSKEKTLFDNAIKYIFEIIRQSPDSSEFSLVLASSPAQTIKEWTTNKPAFATILKAQTISYQTTHIGGAIDEAIKLLDIAKHENKKILLLTDLDKNGWQEGSFPASTTPYLIQTINFSQLQSGDNKGMIENVNLSQEFLTQSRMLRVKAEVKNFSNTLSQTPVSLFLEGKLVKEKLLDLPAGQTIDQEFSYPLKRNQPLNGKIQISDDALPIDNSRYFPFHPSQNIRVLVVDGDPETISHQSESFYLEHALNPFSVPLSNIDPTVSTLAELTLRNLSDFSVVILANVRELPPGYELELEKFVLNGGALLFGMGDQVNPKYFNERLGNLLPVKLESQQQTRKGELHLLLKNNDHPVMQVFSDKALEEMRGINFYSMYTLSAREDKKFKVGTWFSNKHPAVIESENGKGIVVLFLSSLDRDWNDFPIQPTYLPWIQRWTQYAARGLEQVSQQELLVGEPFRNNVKDERRIVLSPDGTLRNIENGYFSKTFQPGVYRLYSLPSLDDESQKVLTNLPPG
;
A
#
# COMPACT_ATOMS: atom_id res chain seq x y z
N MET A 1 30.97 -29.83 -17.63
CA MET A 1 31.15 -28.60 -16.84
C MET A 1 32.51 -28.02 -17.20
N SER A 2 32.55 -26.81 -17.75
CA SER A 2 33.82 -26.10 -17.98
C SER A 2 33.98 -25.00 -16.94
N LEU A 3 35.07 -25.04 -16.18
CA LEU A 3 35.44 -23.97 -15.26
C LEU A 3 35.98 -22.80 -16.09
N ASN A 4 35.25 -21.68 -16.11
CA ASN A 4 35.66 -20.46 -16.80
C ASN A 4 35.97 -19.35 -15.78
N PHE A 5 36.76 -18.35 -16.18
CA PHE A 5 37.19 -17.25 -15.32
C PHE A 5 36.74 -15.92 -15.92
N SER A 6 36.16 -15.04 -15.10
CA SER A 6 35.70 -13.73 -15.56
C SER A 6 36.89 -12.82 -15.87
N SER A 7 38.01 -13.01 -15.16
CA SER A 7 39.22 -12.20 -15.31
C SER A 7 40.46 -13.11 -15.31
N PRO A 8 40.75 -13.82 -16.42
CA PRO A 8 41.80 -14.85 -16.48
C PRO A 8 43.22 -14.30 -16.24
N LEU A 9 43.44 -12.99 -16.45
CA LEU A 9 44.73 -12.34 -16.18
C LEU A 9 45.18 -12.44 -14.72
N PHE A 10 44.25 -12.50 -13.75
CA PHE A 10 44.61 -12.66 -12.33
C PHE A 10 45.21 -14.03 -12.00
N LEU A 11 45.07 -15.03 -12.88
CA LEU A 11 45.75 -16.32 -12.72
C LEU A 11 47.27 -16.20 -12.84
N LEU A 12 47.79 -15.15 -13.49
CA LEU A 12 49.22 -14.82 -13.47
C LEU A 12 49.72 -14.56 -12.03
N GLY A 13 48.83 -14.17 -11.11
CA GLY A 13 49.11 -14.04 -9.68
C GLY A 13 49.59 -15.33 -9.02
N MET A 14 49.30 -16.51 -9.61
CA MET A 14 49.86 -17.79 -9.16
C MET A 14 51.39 -17.83 -9.25
N ALA A 15 52.02 -17.02 -10.11
CA ALA A 15 53.48 -16.87 -10.13
C ALA A 15 54.03 -16.36 -8.78
N GLY A 16 53.22 -15.66 -7.97
CA GLY A 16 53.56 -15.23 -6.62
C GLY A 16 53.85 -16.36 -5.63
N ILE A 17 53.43 -17.60 -5.93
CA ILE A 17 53.78 -18.79 -5.15
C ILE A 17 55.30 -19.03 -5.14
N SER A 18 56.01 -18.56 -6.17
CA SER A 18 57.47 -18.63 -6.24
C SER A 18 58.16 -17.87 -5.10
N ILE A 19 57.55 -16.82 -4.56
CA ILE A 19 58.15 -15.95 -3.54
C ILE A 19 58.38 -16.70 -2.22
N PRO A 20 57.36 -17.32 -1.57
CA PRO A 20 57.58 -18.14 -0.37
C PRO A 20 58.55 -19.30 -0.59
N ILE A 21 58.53 -19.92 -1.78
CA ILE A 21 59.41 -21.04 -2.13
C ILE A 21 60.87 -20.57 -2.21
N LEU A 22 61.14 -19.47 -2.92
CA LEU A 22 62.46 -18.86 -3.03
C LEU A 22 62.99 -18.44 -1.66
N ILE A 23 62.18 -17.76 -0.85
CA ILE A 23 62.56 -17.37 0.52
C ILE A 23 62.88 -18.62 1.35
N HIS A 24 62.08 -19.67 1.26
CA HIS A 24 62.33 -20.92 2.00
C HIS A 24 63.66 -21.57 1.59
N LEU A 25 63.98 -21.60 0.30
CA LEU A 25 65.24 -22.14 -0.20
C LEU A 25 66.45 -21.29 0.20
N LEU A 26 66.33 -19.95 0.15
CA LEU A 26 67.39 -19.02 0.53
C LEU A 26 67.66 -19.00 2.04
N THR A 27 66.63 -19.17 2.86
CA THR A 27 66.75 -19.21 4.33
C THR A 27 67.32 -20.55 4.83
N LYS A 28 67.52 -21.53 3.94
CA LYS A 28 68.10 -22.84 4.28
C LYS A 28 69.62 -22.79 4.50
N ARG A 29 70.27 -21.62 4.33
CA ARG A 29 71.70 -21.44 4.59
C ARG A 29 71.97 -20.52 5.78
N GLN A 30 72.97 -20.94 6.56
CA GLN A 30 73.61 -20.28 7.71
C GLN A 30 73.03 -20.60 9.10
N GLN A 31 73.38 -21.78 9.62
CA GLN A 31 73.85 -21.83 11.01
C GLN A 31 75.34 -21.47 10.98
N LYS A 32 75.69 -20.24 11.33
CA LYS A 32 77.09 -19.91 11.63
C LYS A 32 77.44 -20.62 12.94
N GLN A 33 78.29 -21.64 12.85
CA GLN A 33 78.92 -22.22 14.03
C GLN A 33 79.94 -21.21 14.55
N ILE A 34 79.64 -20.58 15.68
CA ILE A 34 80.58 -19.72 16.40
C ILE A 34 81.26 -20.60 17.45
N LYS A 35 82.59 -20.66 17.43
CA LYS A 35 83.34 -21.34 18.50
C LYS A 35 83.23 -20.48 19.76
N PHE A 36 82.54 -21.00 20.77
CA PHE A 36 82.35 -20.36 22.06
C PHE A 36 83.09 -21.18 23.13
N SER A 37 84.02 -20.56 23.85
CA SER A 37 84.96 -21.28 24.75
C SER A 37 84.34 -21.80 26.05
N ALA A 38 83.05 -21.58 26.31
CA ALA A 38 82.39 -22.02 27.55
C ALA A 38 81.14 -22.88 27.30
N VAL A 39 81.25 -23.89 26.43
CA VAL A 39 80.17 -24.88 26.21
C VAL A 39 79.80 -25.60 27.51
N TYR A 40 80.79 -25.85 28.38
CA TYR A 40 80.60 -26.48 29.69
C TYR A 40 79.59 -25.75 30.60
N LEU A 41 79.57 -24.40 30.58
CA LEU A 41 78.62 -23.60 31.36
C LEU A 41 77.17 -23.72 30.84
N LEU A 42 77.00 -23.91 29.53
CA LEU A 42 75.68 -24.05 28.91
C LEU A 42 75.07 -25.43 29.13
N THR A 43 75.90 -26.48 29.25
CA THR A 43 75.44 -27.85 29.54
C THR A 43 74.84 -28.02 30.94
N GLN A 44 75.19 -27.16 31.92
CA GLN A 44 74.59 -27.20 33.25
C GLN A 44 73.21 -26.53 33.32
N SER A 45 72.82 -25.71 32.34
CA SER A 45 71.54 -24.96 32.34
C SER A 45 70.42 -25.62 31.52
N GLN A 46 70.69 -26.65 30.70
CA GLN A 46 69.68 -27.27 29.83
C GLN A 46 68.91 -28.45 30.47
N ARG A 47 68.73 -28.43 31.80
CA ARG A 47 67.69 -29.24 32.46
C ARG A 47 66.41 -28.43 32.66
N ARG A 48 65.80 -27.98 31.55
CA ARG A 48 64.36 -27.69 31.53
C ARG A 48 63.81 -27.92 30.13
N SER A 49 63.22 -29.10 30.00
CA SER A 49 62.32 -29.49 28.93
C SER A 49 61.31 -28.37 28.67
N ILE A 50 61.40 -27.73 27.50
CA ILE A 50 60.24 -27.11 26.88
C ILE A 50 60.05 -27.87 25.58
N ARG A 51 58.98 -28.67 25.57
CA ARG A 51 58.41 -29.34 24.40
C ARG A 51 57.92 -28.26 23.43
N LYS A 52 58.84 -27.57 22.74
CA LYS A 52 58.49 -26.63 21.69
C LYS A 52 57.98 -27.44 20.51
N SER A 53 56.66 -27.44 20.34
CA SER A 53 56.01 -27.74 19.06
C SER A 53 56.77 -26.96 17.98
N ARG A 54 57.55 -27.65 17.16
CA ARG A 54 58.10 -27.07 15.95
C ARG A 54 56.98 -27.20 14.93
N PRO A 55 56.27 -26.12 14.54
CA PRO A 55 55.35 -26.22 13.43
C PRO A 55 56.14 -26.78 12.24
N ASN A 56 55.60 -27.83 11.63
CA ASN A 56 56.26 -28.49 10.51
C ASN A 56 56.51 -27.42 9.45
N ARG A 57 57.78 -27.04 9.23
CA ARG A 57 58.14 -25.90 8.36
C ARG A 57 57.57 -26.08 6.95
N LEU A 58 57.37 -27.33 6.55
CA LEU A 58 56.72 -27.72 5.31
C LEU A 58 55.22 -27.39 5.29
N LEU A 59 54.48 -27.65 6.38
CA LEU A 59 53.07 -27.27 6.50
C LEU A 59 52.90 -25.75 6.42
N LEU A 60 53.80 -25.00 7.06
CA LEU A 60 53.75 -23.53 7.08
C LEU A 60 54.13 -22.91 5.72
N LEU A 61 54.95 -23.60 4.93
CA LEU A 61 55.23 -23.23 3.54
C LEU A 61 54.01 -23.54 2.65
N LEU A 62 53.41 -24.72 2.83
CA LEU A 62 52.25 -25.17 2.06
C LEU A 62 51.07 -24.21 2.27
N THR A 63 50.76 -23.82 3.51
CA THR A 63 49.67 -22.87 3.78
C THR A 63 49.91 -21.50 3.16
N ARG A 64 51.15 -20.99 3.14
CA ARG A 64 51.49 -19.73 2.45
C ARG A 64 51.29 -19.83 0.93
N CYS A 65 51.68 -20.94 0.32
CA CYS A 65 51.46 -21.17 -1.11
C CYS A 65 49.97 -21.31 -1.41
N LEU A 66 49.23 -22.04 -0.57
CA LEU A 66 47.78 -22.20 -0.69
C LEU A 66 47.04 -20.86 -0.56
N ALA A 67 47.44 -20.01 0.38
CA ALA A 67 46.83 -18.69 0.55
C ALA A 67 46.97 -17.82 -0.70
N ILE A 68 48.16 -17.80 -1.32
CA ILE A 68 48.40 -17.05 -2.56
C ILE A 68 47.61 -17.65 -3.73
N ALA A 69 47.55 -18.98 -3.82
CA ALA A 69 46.77 -19.68 -4.84
C ALA A 69 45.27 -19.37 -4.73
N LEU A 70 44.70 -19.51 -3.52
CA LEU A 70 43.29 -19.23 -3.26
C LEU A 70 42.97 -17.75 -3.46
N PHE A 71 43.86 -16.84 -3.07
CA PHE A 71 43.68 -15.41 -3.32
C PHE A 71 43.67 -15.07 -4.82
N SER A 72 44.59 -15.67 -5.58
CA SER A 72 44.65 -15.48 -7.05
C SER A 72 43.42 -16.07 -7.74
N ILE A 73 42.95 -17.24 -7.30
CA ILE A 73 41.73 -17.87 -7.81
C ILE A 73 40.50 -17.02 -7.44
N ALA A 74 40.40 -16.53 -6.21
CA ALA A 74 39.29 -15.69 -5.77
C ALA A 74 39.20 -14.40 -6.61
N LEU A 75 40.34 -13.75 -6.92
CA LEU A 75 40.38 -12.59 -7.80
C LEU A 75 40.09 -12.91 -9.26
N ALA A 76 40.44 -14.11 -9.74
CA ALA A 76 40.08 -14.56 -11.08
C ALA A 76 38.57 -14.81 -11.24
N ASN A 77 37.82 -14.82 -10.13
CA ASN A 77 36.38 -14.99 -10.04
C ASN A 77 35.88 -16.18 -10.91
N PRO A 78 36.18 -17.42 -10.49
CA PRO A 78 35.80 -18.61 -11.23
C PRO A 78 34.29 -18.76 -11.23
N PHE A 79 33.73 -18.99 -12.41
CA PHE A 79 32.33 -19.35 -12.57
C PHE A 79 32.21 -20.67 -13.31
N LEU A 80 31.24 -21.47 -12.89
CA LEU A 80 30.88 -22.68 -13.60
C LEU A 80 30.03 -22.27 -14.80
N SER A 81 30.66 -22.21 -15.97
CA SER A 81 29.91 -22.09 -17.20
C SER A 81 29.29 -23.45 -17.50
N PHE A 82 27.97 -23.52 -17.48
CA PHE A 82 27.25 -24.60 -18.11
C PHE A 82 27.36 -24.41 -19.63
N GLY A 83 28.52 -24.77 -20.19
CA GLY A 83 28.60 -25.04 -21.63
C GLY A 83 27.58 -26.13 -21.95
N LYS A 84 26.72 -25.85 -22.94
CA LYS A 84 25.70 -26.72 -23.55
C LYS A 84 25.81 -28.16 -23.05
N SER A 85 25.10 -28.48 -21.97
CA SER A 85 25.11 -29.83 -21.43
C SER A 85 24.47 -30.75 -22.47
N GLU A 86 25.29 -31.49 -23.23
CA GLU A 86 24.86 -32.65 -24.04
C GLU A 86 23.99 -33.63 -23.22
N ALA A 87 24.11 -33.60 -21.89
CA ALA A 87 23.33 -34.40 -20.95
C ALA A 87 21.82 -34.08 -20.88
N PHE A 88 21.32 -32.97 -21.46
CA PHE A 88 19.89 -32.62 -21.33
C PHE A 88 19.11 -32.53 -22.63
N LEU A 89 19.78 -32.44 -23.78
CA LEU A 89 19.12 -32.66 -25.07
C LEU A 89 18.58 -34.09 -25.06
N PRO A 90 17.26 -34.30 -25.18
CA PRO A 90 16.73 -35.65 -25.17
C PRO A 90 17.25 -36.36 -26.43
N ALA A 91 18.20 -37.30 -26.27
CA ALA A 91 18.55 -38.21 -27.35
C ALA A 91 17.35 -39.11 -27.73
N SER A 92 16.43 -39.30 -26.78
CA SER A 92 15.17 -40.04 -26.91
C SER A 92 13.97 -39.14 -26.59
N PRO A 93 12.76 -39.47 -27.08
CA PRO A 93 11.54 -38.69 -26.84
C PRO A 93 11.27 -38.48 -25.34
N ALA A 94 10.82 -37.28 -24.97
CA ALA A 94 10.63 -36.89 -23.57
C ALA A 94 9.37 -36.02 -23.39
N SER A 95 8.83 -36.05 -22.18
CA SER A 95 7.76 -35.15 -21.72
C SER A 95 8.39 -34.02 -20.91
N ILE A 96 8.36 -32.80 -21.45
CA ILE A 96 9.04 -31.64 -20.87
C ILE A 96 8.00 -30.59 -20.46
N VAL A 97 7.97 -30.26 -19.17
CA VAL A 97 7.20 -29.11 -18.67
C VAL A 97 8.13 -27.91 -18.53
N PHE A 98 7.82 -26.83 -19.25
CA PHE A 98 8.47 -25.54 -19.07
C PHE A 98 7.72 -24.75 -18.00
N VAL A 99 8.36 -24.51 -16.86
CA VAL A 99 7.90 -23.55 -15.86
C VAL A 99 8.59 -22.23 -16.15
N LEU A 100 7.86 -21.28 -16.70
CA LEU A 100 8.36 -19.97 -17.11
C LEU A 100 7.97 -18.92 -16.07
N ASP A 101 8.97 -18.35 -15.42
CA ASP A 101 8.78 -17.15 -14.62
C ASP A 101 8.47 -15.97 -15.53
N ASN A 102 7.28 -15.40 -15.35
CA ASN A 102 6.80 -14.22 -16.05
C ASN A 102 6.47 -13.09 -15.06
N SER A 103 6.99 -13.15 -13.83
CA SER A 103 6.80 -12.07 -12.85
C SER A 103 7.48 -10.78 -13.29
N TYR A 104 7.16 -9.69 -12.58
CA TYR A 104 7.64 -8.36 -12.96
C TYR A 104 9.18 -8.24 -12.95
N SER A 105 9.89 -9.02 -12.11
CA SER A 105 11.36 -9.00 -12.04
C SER A 105 12.04 -9.56 -13.30
N MET A 106 11.36 -10.46 -14.01
CA MET A 106 11.80 -10.95 -15.32
C MET A 106 11.76 -9.86 -16.41
N GLY A 107 11.17 -8.70 -16.10
CA GLY A 107 11.21 -7.49 -16.91
C GLY A 107 12.54 -6.72 -16.87
N ILE A 108 13.52 -7.15 -16.07
CA ILE A 108 14.85 -6.51 -16.05
C ILE A 108 15.46 -6.52 -17.46
N ARG A 109 15.98 -5.37 -17.89
CA ARG A 109 16.63 -5.19 -19.18
C ARG A 109 18.01 -5.88 -19.22
N SER A 110 18.22 -6.64 -20.27
CA SER A 110 19.44 -7.30 -20.72
C SER A 110 19.76 -6.82 -22.14
N LYS A 111 20.61 -5.79 -22.26
CA LYS A 111 20.85 -5.04 -23.49
C LYS A 111 19.53 -4.48 -24.06
N GLU A 112 19.12 -4.94 -25.25
CA GLU A 112 17.87 -4.54 -25.92
C GLU A 112 16.67 -5.43 -25.60
N LYS A 113 16.85 -6.48 -24.79
CA LYS A 113 15.82 -7.49 -24.49
C LYS A 113 15.60 -7.61 -22.99
N THR A 114 14.53 -8.24 -22.55
CA THR A 114 14.30 -8.55 -21.12
C THR A 114 14.87 -9.92 -20.74
N LEU A 115 14.97 -10.23 -19.44
CA LEU A 115 15.26 -11.60 -18.99
C LEU A 115 14.20 -12.58 -19.50
N PHE A 116 12.94 -12.15 -19.49
CA PHE A 116 11.82 -12.91 -20.05
C PHE A 116 12.02 -13.25 -21.53
N ASP A 117 12.43 -12.28 -22.37
CA ASP A 117 12.71 -12.53 -23.79
C ASP A 117 13.84 -13.55 -23.99
N ASN A 118 14.84 -13.53 -23.12
CA ASN A 118 15.93 -14.51 -23.15
C ASN A 118 15.45 -15.90 -22.73
N ALA A 119 14.55 -15.99 -21.74
CA ALA A 119 13.92 -17.24 -21.34
C ALA A 119 13.05 -17.84 -22.47
N ILE A 120 12.23 -17.01 -23.11
CA ILE A 120 11.44 -17.40 -24.30
C ILE A 120 12.37 -17.92 -25.41
N LYS A 121 13.46 -17.20 -25.71
CA LYS A 121 14.46 -17.63 -26.70
C LYS A 121 15.11 -18.97 -26.33
N TYR A 122 15.42 -19.20 -25.06
CA TYR A 122 15.99 -20.46 -24.59
C TYR A 122 15.02 -21.63 -24.80
N ILE A 123 13.74 -21.46 -24.48
CA ILE A 123 12.71 -22.47 -24.74
C ILE A 123 12.63 -22.80 -26.24
N PHE A 124 12.70 -21.80 -27.13
CA PHE A 124 12.74 -22.03 -28.57
C PHE A 124 13.92 -22.90 -29.02
N GLU A 125 15.10 -22.65 -28.45
CA GLU A 125 16.30 -23.43 -28.77
C GLU A 125 16.16 -24.90 -28.33
N ILE A 126 15.55 -25.15 -27.16
CA ILE A 126 15.29 -26.50 -26.65
C ILE A 126 14.27 -27.24 -27.53
N ILE A 127 13.16 -26.59 -27.90
CA ILE A 127 12.14 -27.20 -28.76
C ILE A 127 12.72 -27.57 -30.13
N ARG A 128 13.56 -26.70 -30.70
CA ARG A 128 14.21 -26.94 -32.00
C ARG A 128 15.15 -28.15 -31.98
N GLN A 129 15.84 -28.37 -30.86
CA GLN A 129 16.82 -29.45 -30.70
C GLN A 129 16.22 -30.75 -30.16
N SER A 130 14.95 -30.74 -29.73
CA SER A 130 14.26 -31.92 -29.20
C SER A 130 13.73 -32.84 -30.32
N PRO A 131 13.62 -34.16 -30.09
CA PRO A 131 12.97 -35.08 -31.03
C PRO A 131 11.53 -34.67 -31.40
N ASP A 132 11.06 -35.03 -32.60
CA ASP A 132 9.72 -34.64 -33.08
C ASP A 132 8.57 -35.32 -32.34
N SER A 133 8.83 -36.47 -31.72
CA SER A 133 7.85 -37.18 -30.90
C SER A 133 7.86 -36.75 -29.43
N SER A 134 8.68 -35.76 -29.03
CA SER A 134 8.62 -35.20 -27.68
C SER A 134 7.36 -34.35 -27.49
N GLU A 135 6.82 -34.35 -26.28
CA GLU A 135 5.66 -33.53 -25.90
C GLU A 135 6.05 -32.43 -24.92
N PHE A 136 5.41 -31.27 -25.07
CA PHE A 136 5.73 -30.06 -24.33
C PHE A 136 4.50 -29.50 -23.62
N SER A 137 4.75 -28.97 -22.43
CA SER A 137 3.79 -28.26 -21.59
C SER A 137 4.34 -26.89 -21.17
N LEU A 138 3.46 -25.93 -20.91
CA LEU A 138 3.84 -24.58 -20.44
C LEU A 138 3.02 -24.18 -19.21
N VAL A 139 3.72 -23.89 -18.13
CA VAL A 139 3.19 -23.31 -16.89
C VAL A 139 3.85 -21.95 -16.66
N LEU A 140 3.05 -20.92 -16.39
CA LEU A 140 3.53 -19.61 -15.96
C LEU A 140 3.61 -19.56 -14.43
N ALA A 141 4.70 -19.00 -13.91
CA ALA A 141 4.94 -18.97 -12.48
C ALA A 141 4.47 -17.68 -11.76
N SER A 142 3.95 -16.68 -12.48
CA SER A 142 3.28 -15.53 -11.83
C SER A 142 2.19 -16.02 -10.88
N SER A 143 1.98 -15.36 -9.74
CA SER A 143 0.95 -15.73 -8.77
C SER A 143 -0.44 -15.24 -9.20
N PRO A 144 -1.47 -16.10 -9.34
CA PRO A 144 -1.44 -17.56 -9.17
C PRO A 144 -0.85 -18.27 -10.39
N ALA A 145 -0.12 -19.36 -10.15
CA ALA A 145 0.49 -20.16 -11.22
C ALA A 145 -0.59 -20.71 -12.16
N GLN A 146 -0.31 -20.68 -13.48
CA GLN A 146 -1.30 -21.02 -14.49
C GLN A 146 -0.72 -21.94 -15.57
N THR A 147 -1.41 -23.05 -15.83
CA THR A 147 -1.15 -23.91 -16.98
C THR A 147 -1.73 -23.27 -18.24
N ILE A 148 -0.86 -22.87 -19.17
CA ILE A 148 -1.25 -22.25 -20.45
C ILE A 148 -1.50 -23.31 -21.51
N LYS A 149 -0.74 -24.40 -21.47
CA LYS A 149 -0.86 -25.51 -22.41
C LYS A 149 -0.52 -26.82 -21.70
N GLU A 150 -1.46 -27.76 -21.71
CA GLU A 150 -1.28 -29.10 -21.11
C GLU A 150 -0.22 -29.92 -21.87
N TRP A 151 -0.57 -30.56 -22.99
CA TRP A 151 0.40 -31.33 -23.78
C TRP A 151 0.25 -31.08 -25.29
N THR A 152 1.38 -30.99 -25.99
CA THR A 152 1.42 -30.92 -27.46
C THR A 152 2.73 -31.42 -28.01
N THR A 153 2.67 -32.14 -29.13
CA THR A 153 3.83 -32.50 -29.96
C THR A 153 4.02 -31.54 -31.13
N ASN A 154 3.02 -30.70 -31.44
CA ASN A 154 3.07 -29.72 -32.52
C ASN A 154 3.93 -28.52 -32.11
N LYS A 155 5.21 -28.55 -32.53
CA LYS A 155 6.20 -27.49 -32.26
C LYS A 155 5.77 -26.11 -32.79
N PRO A 156 5.28 -25.94 -34.04
CA PRO A 156 4.77 -24.65 -34.51
C PRO A 156 3.61 -24.07 -33.70
N ALA A 157 2.67 -24.90 -33.25
CA ALA A 157 1.55 -24.46 -32.42
C ALA A 157 2.04 -23.99 -31.04
N PHE A 158 2.92 -24.77 -30.40
CA PHE A 158 3.53 -24.39 -29.12
C PHE A 158 4.36 -23.11 -29.23
N ALA A 159 5.11 -22.95 -30.33
CA ALA A 159 5.86 -21.74 -30.64
C ALA A 159 4.97 -20.49 -30.72
N THR A 160 3.76 -20.62 -31.26
CA THR A 160 2.80 -19.52 -31.36
C THR A 160 2.27 -19.13 -29.98
N ILE A 161 1.93 -20.11 -29.14
CA ILE A 161 1.52 -19.90 -27.74
C ILE A 161 2.63 -19.18 -26.96
N LEU A 162 3.87 -19.63 -27.12
CA LEU A 162 5.03 -19.07 -26.42
C LEU A 162 5.27 -17.59 -26.79
N LYS A 163 5.12 -17.21 -28.07
CA LYS A 163 5.26 -15.80 -28.50
C LYS A 163 4.15 -14.89 -27.98
N ALA A 164 2.98 -15.44 -27.65
CA ALA A 164 1.86 -14.66 -27.14
C ALA A 164 2.00 -14.32 -25.65
N GLN A 165 2.97 -14.91 -24.94
CA GLN A 165 3.17 -14.67 -23.52
C GLN A 165 3.86 -13.33 -23.29
N THR A 166 3.44 -12.63 -22.24
CA THR A 166 3.99 -11.33 -21.82
C THR A 166 4.41 -11.36 -20.37
N ILE A 167 5.29 -10.44 -19.98
CA ILE A 167 5.63 -10.17 -18.58
C ILE A 167 4.36 -9.73 -17.84
N SER A 168 4.18 -10.26 -16.64
CA SER A 168 3.13 -9.91 -15.70
C SER A 168 3.64 -8.84 -14.72
N TYR A 169 2.74 -8.02 -14.19
CA TYR A 169 3.05 -7.10 -13.10
C TYR A 169 2.96 -7.78 -11.71
N GLN A 170 2.56 -9.05 -11.68
CA GLN A 170 2.39 -9.83 -10.45
C GLN A 170 3.73 -10.36 -9.94
N THR A 171 3.75 -10.72 -8.67
CA THR A 171 4.83 -11.52 -8.07
C THR A 171 4.84 -12.95 -8.62
N THR A 172 5.86 -13.73 -8.27
CA THR A 172 6.02 -15.14 -8.65
C THR A 172 5.62 -16.08 -7.50
N HIS A 173 5.13 -17.28 -7.84
CA HIS A 173 4.77 -18.35 -6.92
C HIS A 173 5.32 -19.68 -7.45
N ILE A 174 6.64 -19.84 -7.35
CA ILE A 174 7.40 -20.96 -7.95
C ILE A 174 6.91 -22.31 -7.44
N GLY A 175 6.64 -22.44 -6.13
CA GLY A 175 6.21 -23.71 -5.55
C GLY A 175 4.90 -24.24 -6.16
N GLY A 176 3.88 -23.38 -6.27
CA GLY A 176 2.62 -23.75 -6.93
C GLY A 176 2.77 -24.02 -8.44
N ALA A 177 3.71 -23.37 -9.12
CA ALA A 177 4.00 -23.67 -10.52
C ALA A 177 4.67 -25.05 -10.70
N ILE A 178 5.51 -25.44 -9.74
CA ILE A 178 6.09 -26.78 -9.68
C ILE A 178 4.99 -27.83 -9.39
N ASP A 179 4.04 -27.54 -8.50
CA ASP A 179 2.90 -28.44 -8.24
C ASP A 179 2.07 -28.71 -9.51
N GLU A 180 1.74 -27.66 -10.27
CA GLU A 180 1.08 -27.81 -11.56
C GLU A 180 1.92 -28.62 -12.55
N ALA A 181 3.24 -28.41 -12.58
CA ALA A 181 4.13 -29.17 -13.43
C ALA A 181 4.20 -30.67 -13.05
N ILE A 182 4.16 -31.00 -11.76
CA ILE A 182 4.11 -32.39 -11.28
C ILE A 182 2.82 -33.06 -11.73
N LYS A 183 1.66 -32.41 -11.54
CA LYS A 183 0.35 -32.93 -11.97
C LYS A 183 0.32 -33.24 -13.47
N LEU A 184 0.93 -32.37 -14.27
CA LEU A 184 1.05 -32.57 -15.72
C LEU A 184 1.94 -33.77 -16.05
N LEU A 185 3.08 -33.92 -15.36
CA LEU A 185 4.00 -35.03 -15.58
C LEU A 185 3.44 -36.38 -15.13
N ASP A 186 2.58 -36.44 -14.12
CA ASP A 186 1.96 -37.69 -13.66
C ASP A 186 1.16 -38.37 -14.79
N ILE A 187 0.50 -37.57 -15.65
CA ILE A 187 -0.31 -38.05 -16.78
C ILE A 187 0.47 -38.11 -18.12
N ALA A 188 1.76 -37.80 -18.12
CA ALA A 188 2.57 -37.72 -19.33
C ALA A 188 2.92 -39.10 -19.93
N LYS A 189 3.08 -39.16 -21.26
CA LYS A 189 3.19 -40.41 -22.02
C LYS A 189 4.58 -41.04 -22.00
N HIS A 190 5.63 -40.23 -21.93
CA HIS A 190 7.00 -40.72 -21.97
C HIS A 190 7.53 -41.01 -20.56
N GLU A 191 8.42 -42.00 -20.45
CA GLU A 191 9.14 -42.31 -19.20
C GLU A 191 10.15 -41.22 -18.85
N ASN A 192 10.74 -40.57 -19.85
CA ASN A 192 11.68 -39.48 -19.67
C ASN A 192 10.93 -38.17 -19.38
N LYS A 193 10.71 -37.88 -18.09
CA LYS A 193 9.93 -36.76 -17.57
C LYS A 193 10.85 -35.70 -16.96
N LYS A 194 10.70 -34.44 -17.39
CA LYS A 194 11.59 -33.35 -16.98
C LYS A 194 10.82 -32.05 -16.72
N ILE A 195 11.23 -31.31 -15.69
CA ILE A 195 10.76 -29.95 -15.42
C ILE A 195 11.93 -29.00 -15.70
N LEU A 196 11.69 -27.99 -16.54
CA LEU A 196 12.64 -26.92 -16.80
C LEU A 196 12.09 -25.63 -16.21
N LEU A 197 12.73 -25.13 -15.15
CA LEU A 197 12.38 -23.88 -14.49
C LEU A 197 13.22 -22.75 -15.05
N LEU A 198 12.60 -21.73 -15.63
CA LEU A 198 13.26 -20.55 -16.19
C LEU A 198 12.91 -19.33 -15.34
N THR A 199 13.89 -18.79 -14.62
CA THR A 199 13.67 -17.73 -13.61
C THR A 199 14.94 -16.89 -13.44
N ASP A 200 14.82 -15.74 -12.78
CA ASP A 200 15.93 -14.91 -12.31
C ASP A 200 16.35 -15.22 -10.87
N LEU A 201 15.68 -16.19 -10.21
CA LEU A 201 15.87 -16.54 -8.80
C LEU A 201 15.63 -15.35 -7.84
N ASP A 202 14.75 -14.41 -8.20
CA ASP A 202 14.41 -13.31 -7.31
C ASP A 202 13.75 -13.82 -6.01
N LYS A 203 14.10 -13.18 -4.88
CA LYS A 203 13.72 -13.61 -3.53
C LYS A 203 12.21 -13.81 -3.35
N ASN A 204 11.38 -13.03 -4.04
CA ASN A 204 9.93 -13.00 -3.83
C ASN A 204 9.22 -14.34 -4.11
N GLY A 205 9.80 -15.21 -4.95
CA GLY A 205 9.20 -16.49 -5.35
C GLY A 205 9.52 -17.70 -4.48
N TRP A 206 10.40 -17.56 -3.47
CA TRP A 206 10.99 -18.68 -2.74
C TRP A 206 10.53 -18.76 -1.28
N GLN A 207 9.22 -18.76 -1.07
CA GLN A 207 8.66 -18.93 0.27
C GLN A 207 8.57 -20.41 0.63
N GLU A 208 9.18 -20.84 1.74
CA GLU A 208 9.27 -22.26 2.12
C GLU A 208 7.91 -22.97 2.15
N GLY A 209 6.87 -22.31 2.64
CA GLY A 209 5.51 -22.87 2.73
C GLY A 209 4.76 -23.00 1.40
N SER A 210 5.31 -22.50 0.30
CA SER A 210 4.70 -22.57 -1.04
C SER A 210 5.10 -23.81 -1.83
N PHE A 211 6.14 -24.54 -1.39
CA PHE A 211 6.67 -25.71 -2.08
C PHE A 211 5.99 -27.01 -1.59
N PRO A 212 5.86 -28.02 -2.46
CA PRO A 212 5.32 -29.32 -2.06
C PRO A 212 6.14 -29.95 -0.94
N ALA A 213 5.45 -30.53 0.05
CA ALA A 213 6.07 -31.20 1.19
C ALA A 213 6.85 -32.47 0.82
N SER A 214 6.60 -33.03 -0.37
CA SER A 214 7.25 -34.24 -0.88
C SER A 214 8.31 -33.93 -1.94
N THR A 215 9.48 -34.55 -1.84
CA THR A 215 10.51 -34.52 -2.88
C THR A 215 9.95 -35.05 -4.20
N THR A 216 10.04 -34.27 -5.27
CA THR A 216 9.51 -34.65 -6.58
C THR A 216 10.29 -35.80 -7.18
N PRO A 217 9.64 -36.82 -7.79
CA PRO A 217 10.35 -37.91 -8.47
C PRO A 217 10.99 -37.46 -9.79
N TYR A 218 10.62 -36.28 -10.29
CA TYR A 218 11.05 -35.75 -11.58
C TYR A 218 12.31 -34.89 -11.46
N LEU A 219 13.14 -34.91 -12.51
CA LEU A 219 14.32 -34.06 -12.60
C LEU A 219 13.91 -32.61 -12.85
N ILE A 220 14.17 -31.74 -11.88
CA ILE A 220 14.00 -30.29 -12.01
C ILE A 220 15.35 -29.67 -12.38
N GLN A 221 15.41 -29.00 -13.52
CA GLN A 221 16.56 -28.17 -13.90
C GLN A 221 16.17 -26.70 -13.86
N THR A 222 16.90 -25.93 -13.07
CA THR A 222 16.72 -24.47 -12.98
C THR A 222 17.71 -23.76 -13.89
N ILE A 223 17.19 -22.88 -14.75
CA ILE A 223 17.95 -21.99 -15.62
C ILE A 223 17.82 -20.59 -15.04
N ASN A 224 18.94 -20.09 -14.52
CA ASN A 224 19.01 -18.77 -13.92
C ASN A 224 19.42 -17.72 -14.96
N PHE A 225 18.54 -16.74 -15.20
CA PHE A 225 18.76 -15.63 -16.12
C PHE A 225 19.33 -14.37 -15.46
N SER A 226 19.45 -14.29 -14.13
CA SER A 226 19.93 -13.07 -13.45
C SER A 226 21.35 -12.66 -13.84
N GLN A 227 22.16 -13.59 -14.34
CA GLN A 227 23.51 -13.29 -14.84
C GLN A 227 23.53 -12.50 -16.15
N LEU A 228 22.39 -12.41 -16.86
CA LEU A 228 22.28 -11.67 -18.12
C LEU A 228 21.88 -10.20 -17.93
N GLN A 229 21.59 -9.77 -16.70
CA GLN A 229 21.13 -8.41 -16.41
C GLN A 229 22.15 -7.36 -16.89
N SER A 230 21.66 -6.29 -17.50
CA SER A 230 22.49 -5.18 -18.00
C SER A 230 22.22 -3.92 -17.17
N GLY A 231 22.52 -4.01 -15.88
CA GLY A 231 22.33 -2.95 -14.90
C GLY A 231 21.50 -3.40 -13.71
N ASP A 232 21.52 -2.57 -12.67
CA ASP A 232 20.79 -2.81 -11.43
C ASP A 232 19.50 -1.99 -11.40
N ASN A 233 18.50 -2.50 -10.66
CA ASN A 233 17.44 -1.65 -10.14
C ASN A 233 18.05 -0.67 -9.14
N LYS A 234 17.93 0.63 -9.43
CA LYS A 234 18.54 1.73 -8.69
C LYS A 234 17.56 2.34 -7.70
N GLY A 235 16.25 2.30 -7.97
CA GLY A 235 15.28 2.89 -7.06
C GLY A 235 13.83 2.59 -7.41
N MET A 236 12.94 2.93 -6.49
CA MET A 236 11.49 2.79 -6.71
C MET A 236 10.70 3.91 -6.04
N ILE A 237 9.43 4.03 -6.43
CA ILE A 237 8.43 4.78 -5.65
C ILE A 237 7.70 3.83 -4.69
N GLU A 238 8.07 3.88 -3.41
CA GLU A 238 7.59 2.97 -2.37
C GLU A 238 6.16 3.30 -1.91
N ASN A 239 5.81 4.59 -1.84
CA ASN A 239 4.47 5.03 -1.48
C ASN A 239 4.15 6.44 -2.01
N VAL A 240 2.87 6.79 -2.10
CA VAL A 240 2.40 8.15 -2.40
C VAL A 240 1.24 8.51 -1.48
N ASN A 241 1.45 9.49 -0.62
CA ASN A 241 0.43 10.05 0.25
C ASN A 241 -0.10 11.37 -0.33
N LEU A 242 -1.42 11.53 -0.32
CA LEU A 242 -2.11 12.71 -0.85
C LEU A 242 -2.75 13.51 0.28
N SER A 243 -2.67 14.84 0.19
CA SER A 243 -3.49 15.72 1.01
C SER A 243 -3.96 16.93 0.21
N GLN A 244 -5.11 17.47 0.60
CA GLN A 244 -5.63 18.72 0.07
C GLN A 244 -5.47 19.81 1.13
N GLU A 245 -4.83 20.91 0.76
CA GLU A 245 -4.68 22.10 1.60
C GLU A 245 -5.50 23.26 1.01
N PHE A 246 -6.09 24.07 1.89
CA PHE A 246 -6.82 25.28 1.51
C PHE A 246 -5.96 26.48 1.85
N LEU A 247 -5.49 27.19 0.83
CA LEU A 247 -4.88 28.50 0.99
C LEU A 247 -5.91 29.56 0.61
N THR A 248 -5.76 30.77 1.16
CA THR A 248 -6.71 31.93 1.15
C THR A 248 -7.62 32.09 -0.07
N GLN A 249 -7.20 31.68 -1.27
CA GLN A 249 -8.01 31.71 -2.50
C GLN A 249 -7.79 30.51 -3.44
N SER A 250 -7.09 29.45 -3.01
CA SER A 250 -6.74 28.32 -3.87
C SER A 250 -6.65 27.00 -3.10
N ARG A 251 -7.19 25.93 -3.70
CA ARG A 251 -7.00 24.56 -3.23
C ARG A 251 -5.67 24.05 -3.77
N MET A 252 -4.83 23.49 -2.90
CA MET A 252 -3.55 22.90 -3.26
C MET A 252 -3.61 21.39 -3.03
N LEU A 253 -3.30 20.62 -4.07
CA LEU A 253 -2.99 19.20 -3.94
C LEU A 253 -1.53 19.07 -3.51
N ARG A 254 -1.29 18.48 -2.34
CA ARG A 254 0.04 18.07 -1.88
C ARG A 254 0.21 16.57 -2.12
N VAL A 255 1.24 16.24 -2.88
CA VAL A 255 1.62 14.86 -3.22
C VAL A 255 2.96 14.59 -2.57
N LYS A 256 2.98 13.70 -1.58
CA LYS A 256 4.19 13.27 -0.88
C LYS A 256 4.56 11.87 -1.36
N ALA A 257 5.65 11.76 -2.10
CA ALA A 257 6.15 10.50 -2.65
C ALA A 257 7.34 10.00 -1.84
N GLU A 258 7.30 8.74 -1.40
CA GLU A 258 8.42 8.05 -0.75
C GLU A 258 9.27 7.39 -1.84
N VAL A 259 10.49 7.90 -2.03
CA VAL A 259 11.42 7.44 -3.08
C VAL A 259 12.58 6.70 -2.44
N LYS A 260 12.80 5.46 -2.85
CA LYS A 260 13.85 4.59 -2.30
C LYS A 260 15.00 4.43 -3.27
N ASN A 261 16.23 4.47 -2.76
CA ASN A 261 17.44 4.17 -3.52
C ASN A 261 18.01 2.81 -3.09
N PHE A 262 18.13 1.90 -4.04
CA PHE A 262 18.72 0.56 -3.85
C PHE A 262 20.22 0.50 -4.12
N SER A 263 20.77 1.53 -4.77
CA SER A 263 22.19 1.56 -5.08
C SER A 263 23.06 1.81 -3.84
N ASN A 264 24.32 1.38 -3.92
CA ASN A 264 25.33 1.60 -2.89
C ASN A 264 25.98 2.99 -2.97
N THR A 265 25.44 3.89 -3.79
CA THR A 265 25.98 5.23 -4.05
C THR A 265 24.89 6.28 -3.93
N LEU A 266 25.27 7.52 -3.71
CA LEU A 266 24.34 8.64 -3.85
C LEU A 266 23.86 8.72 -5.30
N SER A 267 22.55 8.79 -5.48
CA SER A 267 21.89 8.93 -6.78
C SER A 267 21.18 10.28 -6.86
N GLN A 268 21.44 11.06 -7.89
CA GLN A 268 20.65 12.26 -8.19
C GLN A 268 19.58 11.88 -9.21
N THR A 269 18.33 11.79 -8.77
CA THR A 269 17.24 11.27 -9.61
C THR A 269 16.14 12.32 -9.78
N PRO A 270 15.75 12.68 -11.02
CA PRO A 270 14.56 13.49 -11.25
C PRO A 270 13.32 12.70 -10.87
N VAL A 271 12.50 13.30 -10.01
CA VAL A 271 11.17 12.82 -9.63
C VAL A 271 10.16 13.70 -10.34
N SER A 272 9.31 13.08 -11.14
CA SER A 272 8.34 13.72 -12.01
C SER A 272 6.91 13.44 -11.56
N LEU A 273 6.11 14.49 -11.41
CA LEU A 273 4.68 14.43 -11.14
C LEU A 273 3.90 14.63 -12.43
N PHE A 274 3.14 13.61 -12.81
CA PHE A 274 2.18 13.63 -13.90
C PHE A 274 0.76 13.71 -13.35
N LEU A 275 -0.09 14.57 -13.92
CA LEU A 275 -1.53 14.63 -13.67
C LEU A 275 -2.27 14.54 -15.01
N GLU A 276 -3.28 13.67 -15.12
CA GLU A 276 -4.02 13.42 -16.37
C GLU A 276 -3.10 13.16 -17.58
N GLY A 277 -2.01 12.41 -17.34
CA GLY A 277 -1.01 12.05 -18.36
C GLY A 277 -0.05 13.17 -18.77
N LYS A 278 -0.17 14.39 -18.21
CA LYS A 278 0.72 15.52 -18.50
C LYS A 278 1.75 15.71 -17.40
N LEU A 279 3.00 15.98 -17.78
CA LEU A 279 4.04 16.37 -16.82
C LEU A 279 3.72 17.76 -16.27
N VAL A 280 3.58 17.85 -14.94
CA VAL A 280 3.16 19.07 -14.26
C VAL A 280 4.29 19.70 -13.45
N LYS A 281 5.09 18.87 -12.77
CA LYS A 281 6.28 19.30 -12.03
C LYS A 281 7.35 18.22 -12.11
N GLU A 282 8.61 18.64 -12.08
CA GLU A 282 9.77 17.77 -11.94
C GLU A 282 10.73 18.41 -10.94
N LYS A 283 11.38 17.59 -10.10
CA LYS A 283 12.39 18.03 -9.14
C LYS A 283 13.53 17.02 -9.10
N LEU A 284 14.76 17.50 -9.03
CA LEU A 284 15.92 16.65 -8.75
C LEU A 284 15.99 16.35 -7.25
N LEU A 285 16.11 15.07 -6.92
CA LEU A 285 16.25 14.59 -5.55
C LEU A 285 17.61 13.90 -5.36
N ASP A 286 18.34 14.34 -4.34
CA ASP A 286 19.56 13.68 -3.88
C ASP A 286 19.18 12.52 -2.95
N LEU A 287 19.38 11.30 -3.41
CA LEU A 287 19.06 10.08 -2.68
C LEU A 287 20.35 9.40 -2.21
N PRO A 288 20.68 9.43 -0.91
CA PRO A 288 21.77 8.65 -0.35
C PRO A 288 21.58 7.15 -0.57
N ALA A 289 22.68 6.41 -0.53
CA ALA A 289 22.69 4.96 -0.71
C ALA A 289 21.77 4.24 0.30
N GLY A 290 20.88 3.37 -0.18
CA GLY A 290 20.00 2.55 0.66
C GLY A 290 18.88 3.28 1.41
N GLN A 291 18.74 4.61 1.24
CA GLN A 291 17.76 5.41 1.98
C GLN A 291 16.45 5.61 1.20
N THR A 292 15.37 5.84 1.96
CA THR A 292 14.10 6.34 1.46
C THR A 292 13.97 7.81 1.85
N ILE A 293 13.63 8.68 0.88
CA ILE A 293 13.41 10.11 1.11
C ILE A 293 12.03 10.52 0.60
N ASP A 294 11.39 11.40 1.36
CA ASP A 294 10.13 12.04 1.00
C ASP A 294 10.33 13.19 0.02
N GLN A 295 9.72 13.10 -1.16
CA GLN A 295 9.63 14.20 -2.11
C GLN A 295 8.21 14.75 -2.16
N GLU A 296 8.07 16.04 -1.86
CA GLU A 296 6.79 16.72 -1.89
C GLU A 296 6.61 17.62 -3.13
N PHE A 297 5.41 17.53 -3.71
CA PHE A 297 4.91 18.41 -4.76
C PHE A 297 3.63 19.10 -4.29
N SER A 298 3.50 20.39 -4.61
CA SER A 298 2.27 21.16 -4.39
C SER A 298 1.73 21.65 -5.72
N TYR A 299 0.46 21.37 -6.03
CA TYR A 299 -0.18 21.74 -7.29
C TYR A 299 -1.50 22.48 -7.06
N PRO A 300 -1.71 23.68 -7.63
CA PRO A 300 -2.97 24.40 -7.50
C PRO A 300 -4.07 23.72 -8.32
N LEU A 301 -5.15 23.34 -7.65
CA LEU A 301 -6.33 22.75 -8.27
C LEU A 301 -7.18 23.85 -8.89
N LYS A 302 -7.32 23.83 -10.22
CA LYS A 302 -8.15 24.78 -10.97
C LYS A 302 -9.64 24.44 -10.91
N ARG A 303 -9.98 23.16 -10.71
CA ARG A 303 -11.35 22.63 -10.67
C ARG A 303 -11.43 21.57 -9.57
N ASN A 304 -12.60 21.47 -8.92
CA ASN A 304 -12.87 20.46 -7.91
C ASN A 304 -13.36 19.14 -8.55
N GLN A 305 -12.58 18.61 -9.50
CA GLN A 305 -12.91 17.38 -10.22
C GLN A 305 -11.91 16.28 -9.84
N PRO A 306 -12.36 15.01 -9.76
CA PRO A 306 -11.47 13.88 -9.65
C PRO A 306 -10.40 13.90 -10.73
N LEU A 307 -9.18 13.53 -10.37
CA LEU A 307 -8.06 13.42 -11.30
C LEU A 307 -7.19 12.22 -10.97
N ASN A 308 -6.52 11.69 -11.99
CA ASN A 308 -5.54 10.63 -11.87
C ASN A 308 -4.13 11.22 -11.94
N GLY A 309 -3.27 10.80 -11.03
CA GLY A 309 -1.86 11.17 -11.01
C GLY A 309 -0.93 9.98 -11.10
N LYS A 310 0.33 10.27 -11.46
CA LYS A 310 1.43 9.31 -11.48
C LYS A 310 2.70 10.02 -11.03
N ILE A 311 3.40 9.45 -10.06
CA ILE A 311 4.79 9.82 -9.76
C ILE A 311 5.70 8.86 -10.53
N GLN A 312 6.78 9.39 -11.11
CA GLN A 312 7.76 8.61 -11.85
C GLN A 312 9.19 9.09 -11.56
N ILE A 313 10.14 8.16 -11.47
CA ILE A 313 11.59 8.42 -11.48
C ILE A 313 12.23 8.02 -12.81
N SER A 314 13.51 8.37 -12.98
CA SER A 314 14.31 7.94 -14.13
C SER A 314 14.28 6.43 -14.33
N ASP A 315 14.21 6.02 -15.60
CA ASP A 315 14.35 4.61 -15.98
C ASP A 315 15.71 4.04 -15.57
N ASP A 316 15.69 2.85 -15.01
CA ASP A 316 16.84 2.01 -14.72
C ASP A 316 16.69 0.63 -15.39
N ALA A 317 17.34 -0.40 -14.84
CA ALA A 317 17.27 -1.75 -15.39
C ALA A 317 15.87 -2.38 -15.24
N LEU A 318 15.04 -1.93 -14.28
CA LEU A 318 13.68 -2.41 -14.06
C LEU A 318 12.67 -1.26 -14.16
N PRO A 319 12.12 -0.95 -15.35
CA PRO A 319 11.22 0.19 -15.51
C PRO A 319 9.89 0.11 -14.75
N ILE A 320 9.46 -1.09 -14.33
CA ILE A 320 8.11 -1.34 -13.83
C ILE A 320 7.84 -0.69 -12.46
N ASP A 321 8.83 -0.63 -11.57
CA ASP A 321 8.70 -0.07 -10.22
C ASP A 321 9.10 1.41 -10.11
N ASN A 322 9.55 2.00 -11.23
CA ASN A 322 9.88 3.41 -11.34
C ASN A 322 8.65 4.33 -11.35
N SER A 323 7.43 3.79 -11.33
CA SER A 323 6.19 4.58 -11.38
C SER A 323 5.14 4.10 -10.38
N ARG A 324 4.46 5.05 -9.73
CA ARG A 324 3.29 4.77 -8.87
C ARG A 324 2.12 5.67 -9.23
N TYR A 325 0.96 5.06 -9.43
CA TYR A 325 -0.29 5.73 -9.78
C TYR A 325 -1.10 6.05 -8.53
N PHE A 326 -1.86 7.14 -8.57
CA PHE A 326 -2.76 7.51 -7.49
C PHE A 326 -4.02 8.19 -8.03
N PRO A 327 -5.21 7.86 -7.52
CA PRO A 327 -6.41 8.67 -7.74
C PRO A 327 -6.46 9.81 -6.72
N PHE A 328 -6.84 11.00 -7.16
CA PHE A 328 -7.17 12.10 -6.27
C PHE A 328 -8.63 12.52 -6.48
N HIS A 329 -9.44 12.38 -5.43
CA HIS A 329 -10.80 12.90 -5.40
C HIS A 329 -10.79 14.13 -4.49
N PRO A 330 -10.97 15.34 -5.05
CA PRO A 330 -11.02 16.53 -4.23
C PRO A 330 -12.16 16.45 -3.22
N SER A 331 -11.90 16.86 -1.98
CA SER A 331 -12.96 17.00 -0.98
C SER A 331 -14.03 17.95 -1.54
N GLN A 332 -15.27 17.48 -1.59
CA GLN A 332 -16.39 18.31 -2.03
C GLN A 332 -16.66 19.41 -1.01
N ASN A 333 -17.37 20.46 -1.44
CA ASN A 333 -17.91 21.41 -0.48
C ASN A 333 -18.99 20.69 0.32
N ILE A 334 -18.79 20.61 1.63
CA ILE A 334 -19.78 20.13 2.58
C ILE A 334 -20.77 21.28 2.76
N ARG A 335 -21.88 21.22 2.02
CA ARG A 335 -22.99 22.16 2.23
C ARG A 335 -23.67 21.79 3.55
N VAL A 336 -23.73 22.72 4.48
CA VAL A 336 -24.30 22.51 5.83
C VAL A 336 -25.54 23.37 5.99
N LEU A 337 -26.67 22.78 6.34
CA LEU A 337 -27.85 23.52 6.76
C LEU A 337 -27.83 23.66 8.29
N VAL A 338 -27.74 24.88 8.79
CA VAL A 338 -27.86 25.17 10.23
C VAL A 338 -29.28 25.66 10.49
N VAL A 339 -30.05 24.89 11.26
CA VAL A 339 -31.39 25.26 11.67
C VAL A 339 -31.32 25.88 13.06
N ASP A 340 -31.62 27.17 13.11
CA ASP A 340 -31.69 27.95 14.33
C ASP A 340 -33.06 27.73 15.00
N GLY A 341 -33.03 27.12 16.19
CA GLY A 341 -34.22 26.81 16.98
C GLY A 341 -34.74 27.96 17.83
N ASP A 342 -33.90 28.94 18.15
CA ASP A 342 -34.24 30.12 18.95
C ASP A 342 -33.56 31.38 18.38
N PRO A 343 -34.02 31.87 17.21
CA PRO A 343 -33.36 32.99 16.54
C PRO A 343 -33.59 34.30 17.30
N GLU A 344 -32.54 34.79 17.95
CA GLU A 344 -32.56 36.04 18.69
C GLU A 344 -32.36 37.30 17.85
N THR A 345 -32.84 38.45 18.36
CA THR A 345 -32.64 39.76 17.71
C THR A 345 -31.18 40.22 17.77
N ILE A 346 -30.47 39.84 18.84
CA ILE A 346 -29.05 40.11 19.00
C ILE A 346 -28.30 38.91 18.46
N SER A 347 -27.61 39.10 17.33
CA SER A 347 -26.99 38.00 16.57
C SER A 347 -26.12 37.06 17.41
N HIS A 348 -25.31 37.56 18.35
CA HIS A 348 -24.44 36.69 19.18
C HIS A 348 -25.17 35.89 20.28
N GLN A 349 -26.47 36.10 20.43
CA GLN A 349 -27.36 35.33 21.31
C GLN A 349 -28.12 34.25 20.53
N SER A 350 -28.11 34.29 19.19
CA SER A 350 -28.74 33.26 18.38
C SER A 350 -27.92 31.97 18.40
N GLU A 351 -28.60 30.82 18.36
CA GLU A 351 -27.97 29.49 18.38
C GLU A 351 -26.97 29.28 17.24
N SER A 352 -27.26 29.89 16.10
CA SER A 352 -26.46 29.76 14.88
C SER A 352 -25.16 30.57 14.88
N PHE A 353 -24.99 31.60 15.72
CA PHE A 353 -23.90 32.57 15.57
C PHE A 353 -22.50 31.95 15.71
N TYR A 354 -22.25 31.27 16.82
CA TYR A 354 -20.95 30.64 17.04
C TYR A 354 -20.72 29.48 16.07
N LEU A 355 -21.78 28.75 15.72
CA LEU A 355 -21.73 27.66 14.76
C LEU A 355 -21.33 28.13 13.36
N GLU A 356 -21.97 29.17 12.85
CA GLU A 356 -21.68 29.74 11.53
C GLU A 356 -20.20 30.18 11.44
N HIS A 357 -19.74 30.90 12.47
CA HIS A 357 -18.34 31.33 12.55
C HIS A 357 -17.36 30.17 12.75
N ALA A 358 -17.75 29.07 13.40
CA ALA A 358 -16.91 27.89 13.51
C ALA A 358 -16.83 27.10 12.19
N LEU A 359 -17.94 26.99 11.46
CA LEU A 359 -18.03 26.27 10.20
C LEU A 359 -17.29 27.01 9.08
N ASN A 360 -17.45 28.34 9.02
CA ASN A 360 -16.78 29.20 8.05
C ASN A 360 -16.25 30.51 8.69
N PRO A 361 -15.08 30.47 9.36
CA PRO A 361 -14.55 31.58 10.18
C PRO A 361 -14.07 32.81 9.40
N PHE A 362 -14.05 32.76 8.06
CA PHE A 362 -13.47 33.82 7.23
C PHE A 362 -14.48 34.33 6.20
N SER A 363 -14.41 35.63 5.89
CA SER A 363 -15.22 36.28 4.85
C SER A 363 -15.00 35.71 3.43
N VAL A 364 -13.94 34.91 3.27
CA VAL A 364 -13.63 34.11 2.07
C VAL A 364 -13.57 32.65 2.52
N PRO A 365 -14.32 31.71 1.91
CA PRO A 365 -14.37 30.33 2.36
C PRO A 365 -13.00 29.66 2.24
N LEU A 366 -12.31 29.59 3.38
CA LEU A 366 -11.05 28.90 3.60
C LEU A 366 -11.25 27.46 4.05
N SER A 367 -12.49 27.10 4.40
CA SER A 367 -12.94 25.76 4.71
C SER A 367 -13.65 25.17 3.49
N ASN A 368 -13.70 23.83 3.39
CA ASN A 368 -14.60 23.16 2.46
C ASN A 368 -16.04 23.09 2.98
N ILE A 369 -16.35 23.75 4.09
CA ILE A 369 -17.68 23.76 4.70
C ILE A 369 -18.38 25.07 4.32
N ASP A 370 -19.58 24.93 3.78
CA ASP A 370 -20.42 26.04 3.31
C ASP A 370 -21.73 26.06 4.10
N PRO A 371 -21.80 26.83 5.20
CA PRO A 371 -22.99 26.89 6.04
C PRO A 371 -24.07 27.78 5.43
N THR A 372 -25.31 27.32 5.49
CA THR A 372 -26.52 28.09 5.21
C THR A 372 -27.38 28.09 6.47
N VAL A 373 -27.60 29.26 7.06
CA VAL A 373 -28.48 29.41 8.22
C VAL A 373 -29.93 29.48 7.75
N SER A 374 -30.83 28.78 8.46
CA SER A 374 -32.27 28.76 8.24
C SER A 374 -32.98 28.80 9.58
N THR A 375 -34.09 29.53 9.66
CA THR A 375 -34.98 29.41 10.81
C THR A 375 -35.85 28.14 10.68
N LEU A 376 -36.51 27.75 11.77
CA LEU A 376 -37.46 26.64 11.76
C LEU A 376 -38.63 26.86 10.77
N ALA A 377 -39.07 28.11 10.58
CA ALA A 377 -40.14 28.47 9.65
C ALA A 377 -39.72 28.31 8.18
N GLU A 378 -38.45 28.60 7.87
CA GLU A 378 -37.88 28.52 6.52
C GLU A 378 -37.45 27.10 6.13
N LEU A 379 -37.36 26.18 7.09
CA LEU A 379 -36.85 24.83 6.88
C LEU A 379 -37.58 24.10 5.74
N THR A 380 -38.92 24.24 5.68
CA THR A 380 -39.76 23.61 4.63
C THR A 380 -39.55 24.17 3.22
N LEU A 381 -38.88 25.34 3.09
CA LEU A 381 -38.54 25.95 1.80
C LEU A 381 -37.19 25.44 1.27
N ARG A 382 -36.43 24.70 2.06
CA ARG A 382 -35.11 24.18 1.71
C ARG A 382 -35.23 22.73 1.24
N ASN A 383 -34.45 22.36 0.24
CA ASN A 383 -34.34 20.97 -0.19
C ASN A 383 -33.17 20.30 0.53
N LEU A 384 -33.44 19.31 1.38
CA LEU A 384 -32.39 18.60 2.13
C LEU A 384 -31.36 17.90 1.24
N SER A 385 -31.73 17.50 0.01
CA SER A 385 -30.79 16.87 -0.93
C SER A 385 -29.68 17.80 -1.42
N ASP A 386 -29.82 19.11 -1.20
CA ASP A 386 -28.74 20.06 -1.44
C ASP A 386 -27.64 20.01 -0.36
N PHE A 387 -27.94 19.50 0.83
CA PHE A 387 -27.02 19.54 1.95
C PHE A 387 -26.35 18.19 2.18
N SER A 388 -25.14 18.23 2.71
CA SER A 388 -24.42 17.03 3.18
C SER A 388 -24.64 16.81 4.68
N VAL A 389 -24.81 17.91 5.42
CA VAL A 389 -25.01 17.91 6.88
C VAL A 389 -26.17 18.85 7.23
N VAL A 390 -27.03 18.42 8.14
CA VAL A 390 -28.04 19.27 8.78
C VAL A 390 -27.70 19.35 10.26
N ILE A 391 -27.60 20.57 10.80
CA ILE A 391 -27.36 20.83 12.21
C ILE A 391 -28.62 21.46 12.78
N LEU A 392 -29.24 20.80 13.77
CA LEU A 392 -30.39 21.31 14.51
C LEU A 392 -29.89 21.86 15.84
N ALA A 393 -29.86 23.19 16.00
CA ALA A 393 -29.39 23.85 17.20
C ALA A 393 -30.59 24.33 18.05
N ASN A 394 -30.75 23.75 19.25
CA ASN A 394 -31.83 24.04 20.19
C ASN A 394 -33.24 24.01 19.57
N VAL A 395 -33.50 23.07 18.66
CA VAL A 395 -34.81 22.97 17.98
C VAL A 395 -35.83 22.28 18.88
N ARG A 396 -36.93 22.97 19.17
CA ARG A 396 -38.03 22.45 20.00
C ARG A 396 -38.78 21.29 19.37
N GLU A 397 -39.38 21.53 18.21
CA GLU A 397 -40.22 20.60 17.45
C GLU A 397 -40.05 20.89 15.95
N LEU A 398 -40.12 19.86 15.10
CA LEU A 398 -40.05 20.05 13.64
C LEU A 398 -41.44 20.31 13.04
N PRO A 399 -41.52 20.94 11.85
CA PRO A 399 -42.76 21.03 11.11
C PRO A 399 -43.42 19.64 10.92
N PRO A 400 -44.76 19.55 10.94
CA PRO A 400 -45.44 18.25 10.85
C PRO A 400 -45.03 17.44 9.62
N GLY A 401 -44.58 16.21 9.82
CA GLY A 401 -44.17 15.28 8.75
C GLY A 401 -42.71 15.42 8.31
N TYR A 402 -42.00 16.45 8.76
CA TYR A 402 -40.59 16.70 8.41
C TYR A 402 -39.63 15.67 9.05
N GLU A 403 -40.07 14.97 10.10
CA GLU A 403 -39.33 13.84 10.68
C GLU A 403 -39.02 12.75 9.63
N LEU A 404 -39.95 12.49 8.71
CA LEU A 404 -39.78 11.51 7.64
C LEU A 404 -38.79 11.99 6.57
N GLU A 405 -38.70 13.31 6.34
CA GLU A 405 -37.72 13.88 5.40
C GLU A 405 -36.31 13.78 5.96
N LEU A 406 -36.12 14.07 7.25
CA LEU A 406 -34.85 13.86 7.93
C LEU A 406 -34.45 12.38 7.96
N GLU A 407 -35.40 11.47 8.22
CA GLU A 407 -35.16 10.02 8.13
C GLU A 407 -34.66 9.62 6.74
N LYS A 408 -35.34 10.05 5.67
CA LYS A 408 -34.91 9.78 4.28
C LYS A 408 -33.54 10.37 3.99
N PHE A 409 -33.29 11.60 4.44
CA PHE A 409 -32.02 12.29 4.27
C PHE A 409 -30.85 11.49 4.89
N VAL A 410 -31.01 11.05 6.13
CA VAL A 410 -29.99 10.26 6.83
C VAL A 410 -29.82 8.88 6.20
N LEU A 411 -30.92 8.19 5.85
CA LEU A 411 -30.84 6.89 5.18
C LEU A 411 -30.06 6.95 3.85
N ASN A 412 -30.15 8.08 3.13
CA ASN A 412 -29.45 8.33 1.87
C ASN A 412 -27.98 8.77 2.03
N GLY A 413 -27.45 8.88 3.25
CA GLY A 413 -26.05 9.24 3.51
C GLY A 413 -25.85 10.62 4.11
N GLY A 414 -26.92 11.40 4.26
CA GLY A 414 -26.87 12.70 4.92
C GLY A 414 -26.51 12.59 6.40
N ALA A 415 -25.84 13.61 6.92
CA ALA A 415 -25.46 13.67 8.32
C ALA A 415 -26.39 14.58 9.12
N LEU A 416 -26.82 14.15 10.30
CA LEU A 416 -27.68 14.94 11.19
C LEU A 416 -26.97 15.17 12.51
N LEU A 417 -26.73 16.43 12.88
CA LEU A 417 -26.13 16.81 14.16
C LEU A 417 -27.14 17.58 14.99
N PHE A 418 -27.29 17.21 16.25
CA PHE A 418 -28.15 17.92 17.20
C PHE A 418 -27.32 18.61 18.26
N GLY A 419 -27.54 19.91 18.42
CA GLY A 419 -27.20 20.66 19.63
C GLY A 419 -28.42 20.75 20.52
N MET A 420 -28.27 20.37 21.79
CA MET A 420 -29.36 20.49 22.75
C MET A 420 -29.55 21.95 23.20
N GLY A 421 -30.53 22.18 24.05
CA GLY A 421 -30.75 23.45 24.72
C GLY A 421 -32.08 23.40 25.48
N ASP A 422 -32.50 24.54 25.99
CA ASP A 422 -33.69 24.67 26.85
C ASP A 422 -35.02 24.65 26.08
N GLN A 423 -35.01 24.88 24.76
CA GLN A 423 -36.19 24.77 23.91
C GLN A 423 -36.52 23.32 23.55
N VAL A 424 -35.56 22.40 23.64
CA VAL A 424 -35.74 20.99 23.29
C VAL A 424 -36.87 20.37 24.11
N ASN A 425 -37.83 19.73 23.43
CA ASN A 425 -38.92 19.00 24.07
C ASN A 425 -38.57 17.49 24.13
N PRO A 426 -38.15 16.93 25.29
CA PRO A 426 -37.72 15.53 25.38
C PRO A 426 -38.81 14.54 24.99
N LYS A 427 -40.08 14.88 25.31
CA LYS A 427 -41.23 14.03 24.95
C LYS A 427 -41.37 13.93 23.43
N TYR A 428 -41.30 15.07 22.72
CA TYR A 428 -41.36 15.09 21.26
C TYR A 428 -40.21 14.31 20.62
N PHE A 429 -38.96 14.55 21.05
CA PHE A 429 -37.79 13.85 20.53
C PHE A 429 -37.91 12.33 20.73
N ASN A 430 -38.38 11.91 21.91
CA ASN A 430 -38.53 10.50 22.24
C ASN A 430 -39.63 9.80 21.43
N GLU A 431 -40.75 10.48 21.18
CA GLU A 431 -41.93 9.93 20.48
C GLU A 431 -41.80 10.02 18.95
N ARG A 432 -41.24 11.11 18.41
CA ARG A 432 -41.23 11.41 16.97
C ARG A 432 -39.90 11.16 16.28
N LEU A 433 -38.77 11.30 16.99
CA LEU A 433 -37.43 11.11 16.41
C LEU A 433 -36.77 9.78 16.82
N GLY A 434 -37.54 8.85 17.38
CA GLY A 434 -37.03 7.56 17.88
C GLY A 434 -36.41 6.65 16.82
N ASN A 435 -36.72 6.85 15.55
CA ASN A 435 -36.07 6.13 14.45
C ASN A 435 -34.66 6.66 14.18
N LEU A 436 -34.45 7.96 14.33
CA LEU A 436 -33.18 8.65 14.15
C LEU A 436 -32.28 8.51 15.39
N LEU A 437 -32.84 8.72 16.58
CA LEU A 437 -32.09 8.79 17.83
C LEU A 437 -31.86 7.42 18.47
N PRO A 438 -30.61 7.06 18.82
CA PRO A 438 -30.31 5.77 19.44
C PRO A 438 -30.64 5.72 20.95
N VAL A 439 -31.00 6.87 21.54
CA VAL A 439 -31.23 7.04 22.97
C VAL A 439 -32.60 7.68 23.25
N LYS A 440 -33.02 7.65 24.51
CA LYS A 440 -34.12 8.46 25.03
C LYS A 440 -33.54 9.61 25.86
N LEU A 441 -34.04 10.83 25.64
CA LEU A 441 -33.74 11.98 26.49
C LEU A 441 -34.55 11.86 27.78
N GLU A 442 -33.90 12.00 28.94
CA GLU A 442 -34.56 11.87 30.24
C GLU A 442 -34.87 13.24 30.85
N SER A 443 -33.86 13.88 31.44
CA SER A 443 -34.02 15.18 32.09
C SER A 443 -32.82 16.09 31.84
N GLN A 444 -33.07 17.39 31.91
CA GLN A 444 -32.00 18.38 31.95
C GLN A 444 -31.40 18.38 33.36
N GLN A 445 -30.09 18.24 33.44
CA GLN A 445 -29.31 18.36 34.67
C GLN A 445 -28.50 19.64 34.64
N GLN A 446 -28.72 20.51 35.62
CA GLN A 446 -27.92 21.71 35.84
C GLN A 446 -26.82 21.44 36.86
N THR A 447 -25.63 21.98 36.60
CA THR A 447 -24.44 21.84 37.46
C THR A 447 -23.88 23.20 37.81
N ARG A 448 -23.19 23.33 38.94
CA ARG A 448 -22.52 24.60 39.27
C ARG A 448 -21.30 24.78 38.38
N LYS A 449 -20.88 26.04 38.22
CA LYS A 449 -19.68 26.39 37.48
C LYS A 449 -18.46 25.66 38.05
N GLY A 450 -17.72 24.97 37.19
CA GLY A 450 -16.53 24.19 37.56
C GLY A 450 -16.78 22.76 38.04
N GLU A 451 -18.02 22.26 38.00
CA GLU A 451 -18.33 20.87 38.39
C GLU A 451 -18.39 19.91 37.19
N LEU A 452 -18.71 20.43 35.99
CA LEU A 452 -18.89 19.63 34.78
C LEU A 452 -17.90 20.07 33.69
N HIS A 453 -17.13 19.10 33.20
CA HIS A 453 -16.08 19.28 32.21
C HIS A 453 -16.03 18.08 31.25
N LEU A 454 -15.36 18.21 30.10
CA LEU A 454 -15.13 17.07 29.20
C LEU A 454 -14.04 16.14 29.75
N LEU A 455 -14.29 14.84 29.69
CA LEU A 455 -13.36 13.77 30.03
C LEU A 455 -12.72 13.24 28.75
N LEU A 456 -11.44 13.59 28.54
CA LEU A 456 -10.73 13.41 27.27
C LEU A 456 -9.54 12.45 27.32
N LYS A 457 -9.30 11.80 28.47
CA LYS A 457 -8.17 10.87 28.62
C LYS A 457 -8.42 9.58 27.83
N ASN A 458 -7.44 9.18 27.00
CA ASN A 458 -7.49 7.98 26.16
C ASN A 458 -8.72 7.94 25.23
N ASN A 459 -9.06 9.08 24.63
CA ASN A 459 -10.15 9.14 23.67
C ASN A 459 -9.68 8.65 22.29
N ASP A 460 -10.09 7.44 21.93
CA ASP A 460 -9.72 6.79 20.66
C ASP A 460 -10.61 7.21 19.48
N HIS A 461 -11.54 8.15 19.66
CA HIS A 461 -12.44 8.57 18.59
C HIS A 461 -11.67 9.30 17.47
N PRO A 462 -11.90 8.99 16.18
CA PRO A 462 -11.16 9.61 15.07
C PRO A 462 -11.22 11.14 15.03
N VAL A 463 -12.33 11.72 15.47
CA VAL A 463 -12.49 13.19 15.60
C VAL A 463 -11.52 13.77 16.64
N MET A 464 -11.23 13.03 17.71
CA MET A 464 -10.46 13.49 18.85
C MET A 464 -8.95 13.24 18.71
N GLN A 465 -8.55 12.22 17.94
CA GLN A 465 -7.14 11.85 17.72
C GLN A 465 -6.29 12.92 17.03
N VAL A 466 -6.90 13.92 16.39
CA VAL A 466 -6.18 14.98 15.66
C VAL A 466 -5.79 16.15 16.57
N PHE A 467 -6.34 16.22 17.78
CA PHE A 467 -6.01 17.25 18.74
C PHE A 467 -4.70 16.91 19.45
N SER A 468 -3.84 17.91 19.63
CA SER A 468 -2.63 17.75 20.43
C SER A 468 -2.95 17.59 21.92
N ASP A 469 -2.03 16.98 22.67
CA ASP A 469 -2.19 16.84 24.13
C ASP A 469 -2.49 18.18 24.82
N LYS A 470 -1.83 19.26 24.37
CA LYS A 470 -2.08 20.60 24.87
C LYS A 470 -3.52 21.06 24.63
N ALA A 471 -4.05 20.85 23.43
CA ALA A 471 -5.43 21.23 23.10
C ALA A 471 -6.44 20.40 23.91
N LEU A 472 -6.16 19.11 24.13
CA LEU A 472 -7.00 18.25 24.97
C LEU A 472 -7.01 18.71 26.43
N GLU A 473 -5.89 19.15 26.99
CA GLU A 473 -5.85 19.73 28.33
C GLU A 473 -6.61 21.06 28.41
N GLU A 474 -6.50 21.92 27.40
CA GLU A 474 -7.30 23.16 27.31
C GLU A 474 -8.80 22.85 27.29
N MET A 475 -9.23 21.82 26.55
CA MET A 475 -10.62 21.38 26.50
C MET A 475 -11.16 20.82 27.82
N ARG A 476 -10.29 20.28 28.70
CA ARG A 476 -10.70 19.83 30.04
C ARG A 476 -11.03 20.99 30.97
N GLY A 477 -10.47 22.18 30.73
CA GLY A 477 -10.75 23.39 31.52
C GLY A 477 -12.11 24.04 31.22
N ILE A 478 -12.83 23.55 30.20
CA ILE A 478 -14.08 24.15 29.74
C ILE A 478 -15.21 23.83 30.71
N ASN A 479 -15.93 24.87 31.17
CA ASN A 479 -17.06 24.69 32.06
C ASN A 479 -18.34 24.37 31.28
N PHE A 480 -19.08 23.39 31.77
CA PHE A 480 -20.45 23.10 31.36
C PHE A 480 -21.37 23.34 32.56
N TYR A 481 -22.54 23.92 32.30
CA TYR A 481 -23.53 24.30 33.30
C TYR A 481 -24.82 23.49 33.17
N SER A 482 -25.08 22.94 31.98
CA SER A 482 -26.27 22.13 31.71
C SER A 482 -25.97 21.05 30.67
N MET A 483 -26.63 19.91 30.85
CA MET A 483 -26.65 18.82 29.89
C MET A 483 -27.97 18.04 29.98
N TYR A 484 -28.28 17.23 28.97
CA TYR A 484 -29.32 16.19 29.08
C TYR A 484 -28.74 14.85 29.54
N THR A 485 -29.44 14.18 30.45
CA THR A 485 -29.23 12.76 30.74
C THR A 485 -30.00 11.89 29.75
N LEU A 486 -29.58 10.63 29.62
CA LEU A 486 -30.14 9.71 28.64
C LEU A 486 -30.22 8.27 29.16
N SER A 487 -31.10 7.50 28.52
CA SER A 487 -31.12 6.03 28.57
C SER A 487 -31.00 5.45 27.17
N ALA A 488 -30.30 4.32 27.05
CA ALA A 488 -30.18 3.59 25.79
C ALA A 488 -31.53 2.99 25.37
N ARG A 489 -31.79 2.91 24.06
CA ARG A 489 -32.91 2.12 23.51
C ARG A 489 -32.42 0.69 23.30
N GLU A 490 -33.24 -0.31 23.67
CA GLU A 490 -32.85 -1.72 23.70
C GLU A 490 -32.33 -2.26 22.35
N ASP A 491 -32.82 -1.74 21.22
CA ASP A 491 -32.48 -2.20 19.87
C ASP A 491 -31.56 -1.27 19.07
N LYS A 492 -30.98 -0.25 19.70
CA LYS A 492 -30.14 0.75 19.00
C LYS A 492 -28.72 0.73 19.53
N LYS A 493 -27.75 0.73 18.61
CA LYS A 493 -26.33 0.84 18.92
C LYS A 493 -25.87 2.26 18.65
N PHE A 494 -24.99 2.76 19.52
CA PHE A 494 -24.32 4.05 19.37
C PHE A 494 -22.91 3.95 19.92
N LYS A 495 -22.03 4.84 19.47
CA LYS A 495 -20.70 5.04 20.03
C LYS A 495 -20.70 6.34 20.82
N VAL A 496 -19.92 6.40 21.89
CA VAL A 496 -19.74 7.63 22.66
C VAL A 496 -18.47 8.31 22.18
N GLY A 497 -18.62 9.51 21.62
CA GLY A 497 -17.50 10.29 21.09
C GLY A 497 -16.71 10.98 22.20
N THR A 498 -17.38 11.48 23.24
CA THR A 498 -16.75 12.12 24.41
C THR A 498 -17.65 11.96 25.63
N TRP A 499 -17.05 11.89 26.81
CA TRP A 499 -17.75 11.79 28.10
C TRP A 499 -17.63 13.11 28.88
N PHE A 500 -18.57 13.37 29.77
CA PHE A 500 -18.43 14.36 30.83
C PHE A 500 -17.71 13.77 32.06
N SER A 501 -17.21 14.65 32.94
CA SER A 501 -16.54 14.30 34.20
C SER A 501 -17.41 13.47 35.14
N ASN A 502 -18.73 13.62 35.07
CA ASN A 502 -19.72 12.84 35.83
C ASN A 502 -20.05 11.47 35.21
N LYS A 503 -19.32 11.05 34.18
CA LYS A 503 -19.49 9.78 33.43
C LYS A 503 -20.77 9.68 32.59
N HIS A 504 -21.51 10.78 32.41
CA HIS A 504 -22.53 10.83 31.36
C HIS A 504 -21.87 11.08 29.99
N PRO A 505 -22.43 10.57 28.88
CA PRO A 505 -21.97 10.95 27.55
C PRO A 505 -22.11 12.46 27.33
N ALA A 506 -21.14 13.06 26.64
CA ALA A 506 -21.22 14.43 26.14
C ALA A 506 -21.60 14.45 24.65
N VAL A 507 -21.01 13.55 23.87
CA VAL A 507 -21.31 13.35 22.45
C VAL A 507 -21.59 11.89 22.21
N ILE A 508 -22.66 11.59 21.49
CA ILE A 508 -22.94 10.24 20.99
C ILE A 508 -23.11 10.28 19.47
N GLU A 509 -22.76 9.18 18.81
CA GLU A 509 -22.99 8.97 17.39
C GLU A 509 -23.68 7.63 17.12
N SER A 510 -24.55 7.60 16.12
CA SER A 510 -25.10 6.35 15.57
C SER A 510 -25.12 6.39 14.05
N GLU A 511 -25.01 5.21 13.45
CA GLU A 511 -25.13 5.01 12.01
C GLU A 511 -26.57 4.58 11.70
N ASN A 512 -27.25 5.32 10.82
CA ASN A 512 -28.61 5.06 10.41
C ASN A 512 -28.66 4.98 8.87
N GLY A 513 -28.76 3.77 8.32
CA GLY A 513 -28.62 3.57 6.88
C GLY A 513 -27.20 3.88 6.41
N LYS A 514 -27.05 4.80 5.45
CA LYS A 514 -25.73 5.28 4.98
C LYS A 514 -25.25 6.54 5.74
N GLY A 515 -26.11 7.16 6.55
CA GLY A 515 -25.82 8.43 7.22
C GLY A 515 -25.42 8.28 8.68
N ILE A 516 -24.93 9.39 9.24
CA ILE A 516 -24.47 9.48 10.63
C ILE A 516 -25.34 10.47 11.39
N VAL A 517 -25.81 10.08 12.56
CA VAL A 517 -26.52 10.94 13.51
C VAL A 517 -25.58 11.22 14.69
N VAL A 518 -25.31 12.50 14.97
CA VAL A 518 -24.49 12.96 16.09
C VAL A 518 -25.36 13.76 17.05
N LEU A 519 -25.25 13.48 18.34
CA LEU A 519 -25.98 14.17 19.39
C LEU A 519 -24.96 14.78 20.36
N PHE A 520 -24.94 16.11 20.47
CA PHE A 520 -24.21 16.81 21.51
C PHE A 520 -25.17 17.16 22.65
N LEU A 521 -24.91 16.66 23.85
CA LEU A 521 -25.86 16.70 24.97
C LEU A 521 -25.81 18.00 25.78
N SER A 522 -25.12 19.01 25.26
CA SER A 522 -25.16 20.40 25.72
C SER A 522 -25.47 21.33 24.55
N SER A 523 -25.57 22.63 24.79
CA SER A 523 -25.87 23.60 23.76
C SER A 523 -24.65 23.93 22.90
N LEU A 524 -24.87 24.19 21.61
CA LEU A 524 -23.80 24.55 20.67
C LEU A 524 -23.41 26.03 20.77
N ASP A 525 -24.19 26.80 21.51
CA ASP A 525 -23.98 28.19 21.85
C ASP A 525 -23.43 28.30 23.30
N ARG A 526 -23.53 29.50 23.91
CA ARG A 526 -22.95 29.79 25.23
C ARG A 526 -23.91 29.63 26.39
N ASP A 527 -25.17 29.32 26.15
CA ASP A 527 -26.17 29.26 27.21
C ASP A 527 -25.86 28.16 28.23
N TRP A 528 -25.41 26.99 27.77
CA TRP A 528 -25.15 25.87 28.67
C TRP A 528 -23.66 25.63 28.96
N ASN A 529 -22.73 26.34 28.32
CA ASN A 529 -21.30 26.10 28.49
C ASN A 529 -20.39 27.23 27.97
N ASP A 530 -19.10 27.17 28.35
CA ASP A 530 -18.06 28.10 27.90
C ASP A 530 -17.31 27.62 26.63
N PHE A 531 -17.77 26.58 25.94
CA PHE A 531 -17.03 25.96 24.83
C PHE A 531 -16.91 26.86 23.58
N PRO A 532 -17.96 27.55 23.10
CA PRO A 532 -17.88 28.31 21.84
C PRO A 532 -16.83 29.41 21.79
N ILE A 533 -16.39 29.89 22.95
CA ILE A 533 -15.37 30.93 23.08
C ILE A 533 -13.95 30.38 23.23
N GLN A 534 -13.78 29.06 23.15
CA GLN A 534 -12.48 28.41 23.24
C GLN A 534 -11.85 28.23 21.85
N PRO A 535 -10.52 28.33 21.73
CA PRO A 535 -9.82 28.10 20.45
C PRO A 535 -10.09 26.72 19.83
N THR A 536 -10.43 25.73 20.64
CA THR A 536 -10.69 24.34 20.22
C THR A 536 -12.09 24.11 19.69
N TYR A 537 -13.04 25.04 19.87
CA TYR A 537 -14.42 24.88 19.39
C TYR A 537 -14.51 24.83 17.86
N LEU A 538 -13.83 25.75 17.17
CA LEU A 538 -13.77 25.81 15.71
C LEU A 538 -13.29 24.48 15.11
N PRO A 539 -12.08 23.97 15.44
CA PRO A 539 -11.63 22.69 14.90
C PRO A 539 -12.53 21.52 15.35
N TRP A 540 -13.19 21.60 16.51
CA TRP A 540 -14.10 20.55 16.97
C TRP A 540 -15.38 20.47 16.12
N ILE A 541 -16.05 21.59 15.87
CA ILE A 541 -17.25 21.66 15.02
C ILE A 541 -16.92 21.23 13.59
N GLN A 542 -15.82 21.74 13.02
CA GLN A 542 -15.42 21.38 11.65
C GLN A 542 -15.11 19.90 11.52
N ARG A 543 -14.43 19.30 12.51
CA ARG A 543 -14.09 17.88 12.50
C ARG A 543 -15.31 16.99 12.63
N TRP A 544 -16.24 17.28 13.53
CA TRP A 544 -17.49 16.53 13.63
C TRP A 544 -18.32 16.65 12.37
N THR A 545 -18.39 17.84 11.77
CA THR A 545 -19.11 18.08 10.50
C THR A 545 -18.48 17.29 9.36
N GLN A 546 -17.15 17.34 9.20
CA GLN A 546 -16.42 16.58 8.18
C GLN A 546 -16.52 15.07 8.40
N TYR A 547 -16.40 14.62 9.65
CA TYR A 547 -16.51 13.22 10.00
C TYR A 547 -17.91 12.68 9.70
N ALA A 548 -18.96 13.42 10.08
CA ALA A 548 -20.34 13.00 9.85
C ALA A 548 -20.70 13.01 8.35
N ALA A 549 -20.16 13.96 7.58
CA ALA A 549 -20.30 14.02 6.13
C ALA A 549 -19.71 12.79 5.39
N ARG A 550 -18.86 11.97 6.05
CA ARG A 550 -18.28 10.76 5.46
C ARG A 550 -19.29 9.69 5.10
N GLY A 551 -20.53 9.75 5.58
CA GLY A 551 -21.61 8.90 5.06
C GLY A 551 -21.74 9.00 3.53
N LEU A 552 -21.37 10.15 2.96
CA LEU A 552 -21.31 10.39 1.50
C LEU A 552 -19.96 9.99 0.88
N GLU A 553 -18.85 10.07 1.62
CA GLU A 553 -17.49 9.78 1.13
C GLU A 553 -17.05 8.32 1.32
N GLN A 554 -17.72 7.51 2.15
CA GLN A 554 -17.38 6.10 2.42
C GLN A 554 -17.45 5.20 1.18
N VAL A 555 -17.86 5.74 0.03
CA VAL A 555 -17.72 5.07 -1.26
C VAL A 555 -16.31 5.30 -1.83
N SER A 556 -15.43 4.33 -1.56
CA SER A 556 -14.45 3.80 -2.52
C SER A 556 -13.11 4.53 -2.74
N GLN A 557 -12.23 4.53 -1.74
CA GLN A 557 -10.78 4.46 -2.01
C GLN A 557 -10.18 3.27 -1.28
N GLN A 558 -9.66 2.32 -2.05
CA GLN A 558 -8.91 1.16 -1.54
C GLN A 558 -7.60 1.09 -2.31
N GLU A 559 -6.49 1.00 -1.59
CA GLU A 559 -5.20 0.66 -2.17
C GLU A 559 -5.07 -0.86 -2.19
N LEU A 560 -4.77 -1.40 -3.37
CA LEU A 560 -4.62 -2.84 -3.60
C LEU A 560 -3.26 -3.09 -4.25
N LEU A 561 -2.58 -4.16 -3.82
CA LEU A 561 -1.43 -4.67 -4.56
C LEU A 561 -1.90 -5.36 -5.85
N VAL A 562 -1.01 -5.44 -6.83
CA VAL A 562 -1.31 -6.11 -8.11
C VAL A 562 -1.69 -7.57 -7.85
N GLY A 563 -2.88 -7.96 -8.31
CA GLY A 563 -3.46 -9.30 -8.11
C GLY A 563 -4.31 -9.44 -6.84
N GLU A 564 -4.35 -8.46 -5.95
CA GLU A 564 -5.26 -8.49 -4.80
C GLU A 564 -6.71 -8.21 -5.26
N PRO A 565 -7.68 -9.05 -4.85
CA PRO A 565 -9.06 -8.86 -5.27
C PRO A 565 -9.72 -7.71 -4.52
N PHE A 566 -10.42 -6.87 -5.25
CA PHE A 566 -11.35 -5.89 -4.68
C PHE A 566 -12.57 -6.60 -4.11
N ARG A 567 -12.93 -6.28 -2.87
CA ARG A 567 -14.11 -6.80 -2.17
C ARG A 567 -14.96 -5.65 -1.67
N ASN A 568 -16.24 -5.70 -1.99
CA ASN A 568 -17.23 -4.74 -1.56
C ASN A 568 -18.40 -5.47 -0.89
N ASN A 569 -18.80 -5.01 0.30
CA ASN A 569 -19.85 -5.64 1.10
C ASN A 569 -21.28 -5.28 0.65
N VAL A 570 -21.44 -4.44 -0.40
CA VAL A 570 -22.74 -4.01 -0.90
C VAL A 570 -23.27 -5.03 -1.92
N LYS A 571 -24.37 -5.72 -1.57
CA LYS A 571 -24.95 -6.82 -2.36
C LYS A 571 -25.90 -6.38 -3.50
N ASP A 572 -26.37 -5.13 -3.53
CA ASP A 572 -27.54 -4.74 -4.35
C ASP A 572 -27.30 -3.69 -5.46
N GLU A 573 -26.04 -3.31 -5.74
CA GLU A 573 -25.75 -2.36 -6.82
C GLU A 573 -24.99 -3.03 -7.97
N ARG A 574 -25.56 -2.99 -9.19
CA ARG A 574 -24.82 -3.37 -10.41
C ARG A 574 -23.69 -2.36 -10.62
N ARG A 575 -22.45 -2.81 -10.45
CA ARG A 575 -21.26 -1.98 -10.60
C ARG A 575 -20.35 -2.47 -11.72
N ILE A 576 -19.75 -1.52 -12.43
CA ILE A 576 -18.77 -1.76 -13.49
C ILE A 576 -17.44 -1.16 -13.06
N VAL A 577 -16.36 -1.89 -13.32
CA VAL A 577 -14.98 -1.42 -13.16
C VAL A 577 -14.42 -1.06 -14.53
N LEU A 578 -13.91 0.16 -14.65
CA LEU A 578 -13.03 0.55 -15.74
C LEU A 578 -11.59 0.26 -15.32
N SER A 579 -10.97 -0.70 -16.00
CA SER A 579 -9.57 -1.06 -15.81
C SER A 579 -8.61 -0.02 -16.42
N PRO A 580 -7.34 0.04 -15.99
CA PRO A 580 -6.34 0.98 -16.52
C PRO A 580 -6.12 0.87 -18.03
N ASP A 581 -6.34 -0.29 -18.62
CA ASP A 581 -6.31 -0.54 -20.07
C ASP A 581 -7.52 0.01 -20.84
N GLY A 582 -8.48 0.62 -20.14
CA GLY A 582 -9.71 1.16 -20.72
C GLY A 582 -10.82 0.10 -20.89
N THR A 583 -10.61 -1.14 -20.45
CA THR A 583 -11.63 -2.18 -20.55
C THR A 583 -12.66 -2.05 -19.42
N LEU A 584 -13.96 -2.15 -19.77
CA LEU A 584 -15.04 -2.22 -18.82
C LEU A 584 -15.31 -3.67 -18.42
N ARG A 585 -15.41 -3.94 -17.11
CA ARG A 585 -15.60 -5.27 -16.54
C ARG A 585 -16.66 -5.23 -15.44
N ASN A 586 -17.56 -6.20 -15.41
CA ASN A 586 -18.57 -6.29 -14.37
C ASN A 586 -17.97 -6.77 -13.05
N ILE A 587 -18.55 -6.31 -11.93
CA ILE A 587 -18.31 -6.90 -10.60
C ILE A 587 -19.33 -8.00 -10.36
N GLU A 588 -18.85 -9.18 -9.97
CA GLU A 588 -19.70 -10.32 -9.64
C GLU A 588 -19.83 -10.42 -8.11
N ASN A 589 -21.04 -10.25 -7.56
CA ASN A 589 -21.33 -10.39 -6.13
C ASN A 589 -20.41 -9.57 -5.19
N GLY A 590 -20.05 -8.35 -5.61
CA GLY A 590 -19.14 -7.49 -4.85
C GLY A 590 -17.66 -7.91 -4.91
N TYR A 591 -17.29 -8.86 -5.76
CA TYR A 591 -15.94 -9.38 -5.91
C TYR A 591 -15.37 -9.07 -7.30
N PHE A 592 -14.14 -8.55 -7.34
CA PHE A 592 -13.40 -8.31 -8.58
C PHE A 592 -11.93 -8.67 -8.41
N SER A 593 -11.48 -9.74 -9.07
CA SER A 593 -10.11 -10.27 -8.96
C SER A 593 -9.16 -9.85 -10.07
N LYS A 594 -9.65 -9.19 -11.12
CA LYS A 594 -8.86 -8.88 -12.33
C LYS A 594 -8.05 -7.58 -12.16
N THR A 595 -7.27 -7.50 -11.08
CA THR A 595 -6.43 -6.35 -10.67
C THR A 595 -4.96 -6.54 -11.07
N PHE A 596 -4.71 -7.18 -12.23
CA PHE A 596 -3.38 -7.62 -12.65
C PHE A 596 -2.53 -6.54 -13.33
N GLN A 597 -3.09 -5.34 -13.53
CA GLN A 597 -2.38 -4.19 -14.11
C GLN A 597 -2.26 -3.07 -13.06
N PRO A 598 -1.08 -2.44 -12.91
CA PRO A 598 -0.94 -1.27 -12.07
C PRO A 598 -1.66 -0.09 -12.71
N GLY A 599 -2.30 0.74 -11.89
CA GLY A 599 -3.02 1.93 -12.35
C GLY A 599 -4.23 2.24 -11.50
N VAL A 600 -5.00 3.23 -11.95
CA VAL A 600 -6.25 3.62 -11.30
C VAL A 600 -7.41 2.85 -11.92
N TYR A 601 -8.09 2.03 -11.12
CA TYR A 601 -9.36 1.40 -11.49
C TYR A 601 -10.51 2.32 -11.06
N ARG A 602 -11.47 2.57 -11.94
CA ARG A 602 -12.64 3.40 -11.62
C ARG A 602 -13.89 2.55 -11.47
N LEU A 603 -14.61 2.79 -10.38
CA LEU A 603 -15.84 2.08 -10.08
C LEU A 603 -17.05 2.96 -10.44
N TYR A 604 -17.93 2.42 -11.27
CA TYR A 604 -19.17 3.07 -11.67
C TYR A 604 -20.35 2.28 -11.08
N SER A 605 -21.30 2.99 -10.48
CA SER A 605 -22.60 2.42 -10.12
C SER A 605 -23.57 2.66 -11.26
N LEU A 606 -24.19 1.60 -11.77
CA LEU A 606 -25.23 1.75 -12.78
C LEU A 606 -26.56 2.04 -12.08
N PRO A 607 -27.35 3.01 -12.58
CA PRO A 607 -28.73 3.15 -12.13
C PRO A 607 -29.50 1.85 -12.39
N SER A 608 -30.43 1.50 -11.50
CA SER A 608 -31.33 0.37 -11.68
C SER A 608 -32.23 0.64 -12.90
N LEU A 609 -31.85 0.12 -14.06
CA LEU A 609 -32.64 0.19 -15.29
C LEU A 609 -33.44 -1.10 -15.46
N ASP A 610 -34.71 -0.95 -15.81
CA ASP A 610 -35.61 -2.03 -16.21
C ASP A 610 -35.03 -2.86 -17.37
N ASP A 611 -35.37 -4.15 -17.39
CA ASP A 611 -34.70 -5.26 -18.10
C ASP A 611 -34.58 -5.14 -19.63
N GLU A 612 -35.16 -4.12 -20.29
CA GLU A 612 -35.13 -3.99 -21.75
C GLU A 612 -33.87 -3.32 -22.33
N SER A 613 -33.01 -2.72 -21.49
CA SER A 613 -31.86 -1.91 -21.97
C SER A 613 -30.55 -2.68 -22.20
N GLN A 614 -30.60 -4.02 -22.20
CA GLN A 614 -29.41 -4.90 -22.12
C GLN A 614 -28.44 -4.85 -23.33
N LYS A 615 -28.68 -4.06 -24.39
CA LYS A 615 -27.91 -4.14 -25.64
C LYS A 615 -27.03 -2.93 -26.01
N VAL A 616 -26.98 -1.85 -25.23
CA VAL A 616 -26.17 -0.68 -25.60
C VAL A 616 -25.40 -0.13 -24.39
N LEU A 617 -24.28 -0.77 -24.05
CA LEU A 617 -23.24 -0.20 -23.18
C LEU A 617 -21.92 -0.19 -23.94
N THR A 618 -21.85 0.63 -24.99
CA THR A 618 -20.60 0.92 -25.71
C THR A 618 -20.03 2.30 -25.41
N ASN A 619 -20.79 3.21 -24.78
CA ASN A 619 -20.29 4.51 -24.36
C ASN A 619 -20.97 4.96 -23.06
N LEU A 620 -20.22 5.01 -21.96
CA LEU A 620 -20.59 5.77 -20.78
C LEU A 620 -20.26 7.25 -21.03
N PRO A 621 -21.11 8.22 -20.65
CA PRO A 621 -20.79 9.63 -20.79
C PRO A 621 -19.62 10.02 -19.87
N PRO A 622 -18.79 11.01 -20.27
CA PRO A 622 -17.74 11.54 -19.40
C PRO A 622 -18.38 12.42 -18.32
N GLY A 623 -18.47 11.91 -17.10
CA GLY A 623 -19.00 12.65 -15.94
C GLY A 623 -19.04 11.78 -14.70
#